data_AF-A0A6C0EQV1-F1
#
_entry.id   AF-A0A6C0EQV1-F1
#
_cell.length_a   1.000
_cell.length_b   1.000
_cell.length_c   1.000
_cell.angle_alpha   90.00
_cell.angle_beta   90.00
_cell.angle_gamma   90.00
#
_symmetry.space_group_name_H-M   'P 1'
#
loop_
_entity.id
_entity.type
_entity.pdbx_description
1 polymer ?
#
loop_
_entity_poly.entity_id
_entity_poly.type
_entity_poly.pdbx_seq_one_letter_code
_entity_poly.pdbx_strand_id
1 'polypeptide(L)' 'MFSIFWIFVGFLTGLLISVVFTPPIRDHPQVPTPHDDIPLHTGSGCVKFQTKEVPCGKGSTSLNFIASQHK' A
#
# COMPACT_ATOMS: atom_id res chain seq x y z
N MET A 1 -34.15 7.87 -20.66
CA MET A 1 -33.78 8.98 -19.77
C MET A 1 -33.24 8.38 -18.49
N PHE A 2 -31.98 8.65 -18.14
CA PHE A 2 -31.43 8.19 -16.86
C PHE A 2 -32.02 9.02 -15.73
N SER A 3 -32.47 8.35 -14.66
CA SER A 3 -32.96 9.05 -13.47
C SER A 3 -31.78 9.61 -12.69
N ILE A 4 -31.87 10.89 -12.31
CA ILE A 4 -30.83 11.61 -11.57
C ILE A 4 -30.45 10.89 -10.27
N PHE A 5 -31.42 10.20 -9.66
CA PHE A 5 -31.25 9.43 -8.44
C PHE A 5 -30.25 8.29 -8.62
N TRP A 6 -30.36 7.54 -9.72
CA TRP A 6 -29.48 6.40 -10.00
C TRP A 6 -28.05 6.82 -10.31
N ILE A 7 -27.87 7.98 -10.95
CA ILE A 7 -26.54 8.57 -11.19
C ILE A 7 -25.89 8.92 -9.85
N PHE A 8 -26.64 9.55 -8.94
CA PHE A 8 -26.12 9.95 -7.64
C PHE A 8 -25.72 8.74 -6.77
N VAL A 9 -26.56 7.70 -6.73
CA VAL A 9 -26.25 6.45 -6.03
C VAL A 9 -25.01 5.77 -6.62
N GLY A 10 -24.89 5.71 -7.95
CA GLY A 10 -23.72 5.15 -8.62
C GLY A 10 -22.44 5.92 -8.29
N PHE A 11 -22.50 7.26 -8.28
CA PHE A 11 -21.38 8.11 -7.91
C PHE A 11 -20.93 7.88 -6.46
N LEU A 12 -21.86 7.85 -5.50
CA LEU A 12 -21.57 7.61 -4.09
C LEU A 12 -20.95 6.23 -3.86
N THR A 13 -21.47 5.22 -4.54
CA THR A 13 -20.96 3.84 -4.44
C THR A 13 -19.55 3.77 -5.04
N GLY A 14 -19.32 4.39 -6.20
CA GLY A 14 -18.00 4.47 -6.81
C GLY A 14 -16.97 5.19 -5.94
N LEU A 15 -17.37 6.28 -5.29
CA LEU A 15 -16.52 7.02 -4.36
C LEU A 15 -16.17 6.17 -3.13
N LEU A 16 -17.14 5.46 -2.56
CA LEU A 16 -16.91 4.58 -1.42
C LEU A 16 -15.94 3.45 -1.78
N ILE A 17 -16.10 2.82 -2.94
CA ILE A 17 -15.17 1.80 -3.43
C ILE A 17 -13.78 2.41 -3.63
N SER A 18 -13.66 3.57 -4.26
CA SER A 18 -12.38 4.25 -4.45
C SER A 18 -11.68 4.50 -3.11
N VAL A 19 -12.38 5.02 -2.11
CA VAL A 19 -11.80 5.32 -0.78
C VAL A 19 -11.32 4.07 -0.06
N VAL A 20 -12.05 2.96 -0.15
CA VAL A 20 -11.68 1.71 0.53
C VAL A 20 -10.51 1.01 -0.15
N PHE A 21 -10.46 1.02 -1.48
CA PHE A 21 -9.49 0.24 -2.25
C PHE A 21 -8.25 1.02 -2.69
N THR A 22 -8.20 2.34 -2.50
CA THR A 22 -7.01 3.14 -2.83
C THR A 22 -6.07 3.14 -1.62
N PRO A 23 -4.90 2.48 -1.70
CA PRO A 23 -3.94 2.51 -0.62
C PRO A 23 -3.39 3.94 -0.43
N PRO A 24 -2.94 4.31 0.78
CA PRO A 24 -2.31 5.59 1.01
C PRO A 24 -1.02 5.72 0.18
N ILE A 25 -0.75 6.94 -0.29
CA ILE A 25 0.50 7.27 -0.99
C ILE A 25 1.66 7.06 0.00
N ARG A 26 2.69 6.34 -0.44
CA ARG A 26 3.90 6.11 0.36
C ARG A 26 4.82 7.32 0.25
N ASP A 27 5.30 7.80 1.40
CA ASP A 27 6.34 8.82 1.44
C ASP A 27 7.66 8.31 0.84
N HIS A 28 7.95 7.01 1.00
CA HIS A 28 9.14 6.36 0.45
C HIS A 28 8.72 5.19 -0.46
N PRO A 29 9.03 5.25 -1.76
CA PRO A 29 8.55 4.26 -2.73
C PRO A 29 9.28 2.92 -2.62
N GLN A 30 10.48 2.90 -2.03
CA GLN A 30 11.32 1.72 -1.91
C GLN A 30 11.08 1.00 -0.58
N VAL A 31 11.16 -0.33 -0.62
CA VAL A 31 11.10 -1.18 0.57
C VAL A 31 12.48 -1.16 1.24
N PRO A 32 12.57 -1.07 2.58
CA PRO A 32 13.84 -1.11 3.28
C PRO A 32 14.58 -2.43 3.03
N THR A 33 15.88 -2.33 2.79
CA THR A 33 16.79 -3.46 2.61
C THR A 33 17.63 -3.71 3.87
N PRO A 34 18.25 -4.90 4.02
CA PRO A 34 19.13 -5.21 5.15
C PRO A 34 20.34 -4.30 5.32
N HIS A 35 20.66 -3.52 4.29
CA HIS A 35 21.77 -2.58 4.29
C HIS A 35 21.33 -1.14 4.58
N ASP A 36 20.02 -0.90 4.71
CA ASP A 36 19.50 0.42 5.04
C ASP A 36 19.51 0.65 6.55
N ASP A 37 20.37 1.58 6.99
CA ASP A 37 20.45 2.02 8.39
C ASP A 37 19.59 3.24 8.71
N ILE A 38 18.78 3.69 7.75
CA ILE A 38 18.04 4.94 7.83
C ILE A 38 16.82 4.77 8.75
N PRO A 39 16.65 5.63 9.78
CA PRO A 39 15.43 5.66 10.56
C PRO A 39 14.28 6.25 9.72
N LEU A 40 13.12 5.58 9.75
CA LEU A 40 11.92 6.04 9.05
C LEU A 40 10.99 6.75 10.03
N HIS A 41 10.54 7.93 9.66
CA HIS A 41 9.64 8.74 10.48
C HIS A 41 8.18 8.45 10.13
N THR A 42 7.38 8.16 11.15
CA THR A 42 5.92 8.10 11.06
C THR A 42 5.34 9.30 11.82
N GLY A 43 4.07 9.63 11.58
CA GLY A 43 3.39 10.71 12.31
C GLY A 43 3.35 10.51 13.84
N SER A 44 3.67 9.31 14.35
CA SER A 44 3.70 8.97 15.77
C SER A 44 5.09 8.67 16.34
N GLY A 45 6.16 8.69 15.53
CA GLY A 45 7.53 8.41 16.03
C GLY A 45 8.52 7.95 14.95
N CYS A 46 9.55 7.22 15.38
CA CYS A 46 10.58 6.67 14.49
C CYS A 46 10.52 5.14 14.52
N VAL A 47 10.57 4.51 13.35
CA VAL A 47 10.70 3.05 13.21
C VAL A 47 12.01 2.71 12.50
N LYS A 48 12.73 1.71 13.02
CA LYS A 48 13.90 1.12 12.36
C LYS A 48 13.58 -0.33 12.04
N PHE A 49 13.65 -0.71 10.76
CA PHE A 49 13.49 -2.10 10.35
C PHE A 49 14.83 -2.81 10.46
N GLN A 50 14.87 -3.90 11.24
CA GLN A 50 15.98 -4.86 11.17
C GLN A 50 15.56 -5.94 10.19
N THR A 51 16.14 -5.95 8.99
CA THR A 51 15.85 -6.95 7.98
C THR A 51 17.04 -7.90 7.85
N LYS A 52 16.75 -9.18 7.57
CA LYS A 52 17.73 -10.23 7.35
C LYS A 52 17.37 -10.97 6.07
N GLU A 53 18.36 -11.26 5.25
CA GLU A 53 18.13 -12.10 4.07
C GLU A 53 17.72 -13.51 4.49
N VAL A 54 16.64 -13.99 3.87
CA VAL A 54 16.12 -15.34 4.06
C VAL A 54 16.07 -16.05 2.72
N PRO A 55 16.30 -17.37 2.66
CA PRO A 55 16.25 -18.12 1.42
C PRO A 55 14.83 -18.07 0.84
N CYS A 56 14.72 -17.84 -0.47
CA CYS A 56 13.44 -17.90 -1.19
C CYS A 56 12.86 -19.32 -1.11
N GLY A 57 11.78 -19.48 -0.35
CA GLY A 57 11.07 -20.74 -0.17
C GLY A 57 9.67 -20.70 -0.79
N LYS A 58 9.06 -21.86 -1.01
CA LYS A 58 7.68 -21.96 -1.56
C LYS A 58 6.61 -21.26 -0.71
N GLY A 59 6.91 -20.98 0.56
CA GLY A 59 6.04 -20.22 1.48
C GLY A 59 6.48 -18.78 1.76
N SER A 60 7.57 -18.29 1.15
CA SER A 60 8.01 -16.91 1.35
C SER A 60 7.36 -15.99 0.31
N THR A 61 6.49 -15.10 0.77
CA THR A 61 5.95 -14.02 -0.07
C THR A 61 6.91 -12.84 -0.03
N SER A 62 7.44 -12.43 -1.19
CA SER A 62 8.32 -11.25 -1.22
C SER A 62 7.49 -9.99 -0.99
N LEU A 63 8.01 -9.07 -0.18
CA LEU A 63 7.40 -7.75 0.01
C LEU A 63 7.36 -6.95 -1.31
N ASN A 64 8.27 -7.27 -2.24
CA ASN A 64 8.25 -6.74 -3.60
C ASN A 64 7.06 -7.21 -4.43
N PHE A 65 6.55 -8.43 -4.22
CA PHE A 65 5.35 -8.92 -4.91
C PHE A 65 4.10 -8.15 -4.49
N ILE A 66 4.01 -7.76 -3.20
CA ILE A 66 2.94 -6.90 -2.70
C ILE A 66 3.08 -5.48 -3.28
N ALA A 67 4.31 -4.99 -3.44
CA ALA A 67 4.57 -3.68 -4.05
C ALA A 67 4.28 -3.65 -5.56
N SER A 68 4.52 -4.75 -6.30
CA SER A 68 4.35 -4.81 -7.76
C SER A 68 2.92 -5.05 -8.21
N GLN A 69 2.03 -5.54 -7.35
CA GLN A 69 0.60 -5.73 -7.68
C GLN A 69 -0.20 -4.42 -7.74
N HIS A 70 0.41 -3.29 -7.39
CA HIS A 70 -0.23 -1.97 -7.31
C HIS A 70 0.25 -0.97 -8.38
N LYS A 71 0.76 -1.45 -9.53
CA LYS A 71 1.10 -0.60 -10.67
C LYS A 71 -0.05 -0.47 -11.65
#